data_AF-A0A094DPM3-F1
#
_entry.id   AF-A0A094DPM3-F1
#
_cell.length_a   1.000
_cell.length_b   1.000
_cell.length_c   1.000
_cell.angle_alpha   90.00
_cell.angle_beta   90.00
_cell.angle_gamma   90.00
#
_symmetry.space_group_name_H-M   'P 1'
#
loop_
_entity.id
_entity.type
_entity.pdbx_description
1 polymer ?
#
loop_
_entity_poly.entity_id
_entity_poly.type
_entity_poly.pdbx_seq_one_letter_code
_entity_poly.pdbx_strand_id
1 'polypeptide(L)'
;MVQKRSIKALEREIEIEKAVLAIKSGQFKSVHAAAKALKLPKESLRCRMNGVYTRKEAREKQQLLSKNQEQTLLKWIKGLTLSGYAPSHRILREVAEEVRSNKCRVFQTQTPSNQLAQQQT
;
A
#
# COMPACT_ATOMS: atom_id res chain seq x y z
N MET A 1 6.85 -2.23 15.84
CA MET A 1 6.21 -0.89 15.78
C MET A 1 6.40 -0.27 14.39
N VAL A 2 5.37 0.35 13.84
CA VAL A 2 5.43 1.07 12.56
C VAL A 2 6.19 2.38 12.76
N GLN A 3 7.35 2.54 12.12
CA GLN A 3 8.13 3.78 12.18
C GLN A 3 7.52 4.82 11.23
N LYS A 4 7.13 5.98 11.76
CA LYS A 4 6.73 7.13 10.93
C LYS A 4 7.98 7.76 10.31
N ARG A 5 7.97 7.94 8.99
CA ARG A 5 9.00 8.72 8.29
C ARG A 5 8.76 10.20 8.55
N SER A 6 9.84 10.98 8.64
CA SER A 6 9.71 12.43 8.59
C SER A 6 9.24 12.87 7.20
N ILE A 7 8.55 14.01 7.13
CA ILE A 7 8.03 14.57 5.87
C ILE A 7 9.18 14.74 4.86
N LYS A 8 10.31 15.30 5.30
CA LYS A 8 11.53 15.45 4.49
C LYS A 8 12.06 14.13 3.91
N ALA A 9 11.97 13.04 4.67
CA ALA A 9 12.39 11.72 4.19
C ALA A 9 11.42 11.15 3.16
N LEU A 10 10.13 11.50 3.24
CA LEU A 10 9.13 11.12 2.25
C LEU A 10 9.32 11.91 0.93
N GLU A 11 9.56 13.22 1.02
CA GLU A 11 9.82 14.06 -0.14
C GLU A 11 11.04 13.58 -0.94
N ARG A 12 12.15 13.29 -0.24
CA ARG A 12 13.36 12.73 -0.86
C ARG A 12 13.10 11.39 -1.54
N GLU A 13 12.27 10.55 -0.93
CA GLU A 13 11.91 9.25 -1.51
C GLU A 13 11.13 9.42 -2.83
N ILE A 14 10.19 10.37 -2.85
CA ILE A 14 9.42 10.72 -4.05
C ILE A 14 10.34 11.26 -5.15
N GLU A 15 11.33 12.08 -4.82
CA GLU A 15 12.33 12.58 -5.78
C GLU A 15 13.19 11.45 -6.36
N ILE A 16 13.62 10.50 -5.52
CA ILE A 16 14.36 9.30 -5.96
C ILE A 16 13.53 8.47 -6.93
N GLU A 17 12.25 8.24 -6.62
CA GLU A 17 11.35 7.49 -7.50
C GLU A 17 11.15 8.20 -8.85
N LYS A 18 10.94 9.53 -8.83
CA LYS A 18 10.86 10.35 -10.04
C LYS A 18 12.14 10.26 -10.88
N ALA A 19 13.31 10.33 -10.24
CA ALA A 19 14.60 10.21 -10.91
C ALA A 19 14.76 8.84 -11.60
N VAL A 20 14.37 7.76 -10.92
CA VAL A 20 14.42 6.40 -11.46
C VAL A 20 13.46 6.25 -12.64
N LEU A 21 12.26 6.81 -12.56
CA LEU A 21 11.32 6.83 -13.69
C LEU A 21 11.87 7.60 -14.88
N ALA A 22 12.50 8.76 -14.66
CA ALA A 22 13.12 9.56 -15.70
C ALA A 22 14.31 8.86 -16.39
N ILE A 23 15.10 8.08 -15.63
CA ILE A 23 16.16 7.23 -16.20
C ILE A 23 15.54 6.12 -17.05
N LYS A 24 14.51 5.44 -16.54
CA LYS A 24 13.82 4.35 -17.26
C LYS A 24 13.12 4.83 -18.53
N SER A 25 12.59 6.05 -18.54
CA SER A 25 11.99 6.67 -19.72
C SER A 25 13.01 7.24 -20.72
N GLY A 26 14.31 7.15 -20.42
CA GLY A 26 15.38 7.61 -21.32
C GLY A 26 15.65 9.11 -21.27
N GLN A 27 15.04 9.88 -20.37
CA GLN A 27 15.30 11.31 -20.22
C GLN A 27 16.72 11.62 -19.76
N PHE A 28 17.30 10.70 -18.97
CA PHE A 28 18.70 10.79 -18.54
C PHE A 28 19.52 9.63 -19.09
N LYS A 29 20.66 9.94 -19.71
CA LYS A 29 21.58 8.96 -20.28
C LYS A 29 22.24 8.05 -19.23
N SER A 30 22.27 8.46 -17.97
CA SER A 30 22.94 7.73 -16.88
C SER A 30 22.39 8.11 -15.52
N VAL A 31 22.52 7.21 -14.55
CA VAL A 31 22.27 7.46 -13.12
C VAL A 31 23.05 8.67 -12.62
N HIS A 32 24.29 8.86 -13.09
CA HIS A 32 25.11 9.99 -12.68
C HIS A 32 24.57 11.33 -13.21
N ALA A 33 24.06 11.35 -14.45
CA ALA A 33 23.45 12.54 -15.02
C ALA A 33 22.18 12.95 -14.28
N ALA A 34 21.32 11.98 -13.96
CA ALA A 34 20.11 12.20 -13.15
C ALA A 34 20.45 12.69 -11.73
N ALA A 35 21.45 12.07 -11.07
CA ALA A 35 21.93 12.49 -9.75
C ALA A 35 22.39 13.95 -9.74
N LYS A 36 23.17 14.36 -10.76
CA LYS A 36 23.68 15.73 -10.88
C LYS A 36 22.56 16.74 -11.18
N ALA A 37 21.62 16.40 -12.05
CA ALA A 37 20.50 17.27 -12.41
C ALA A 37 19.53 17.49 -11.24
N LEU A 38 19.21 16.42 -10.50
CA LEU A 38 18.25 16.44 -9.40
C LEU A 38 18.88 16.66 -8.02
N LYS A 39 20.21 16.82 -7.95
CA LYS A 39 20.98 16.98 -6.70
C LYS A 39 20.72 15.86 -5.68
N LEU A 40 20.58 14.63 -6.18
CA LEU A 40 20.33 13.43 -5.36
C LEU A 40 21.60 12.61 -5.14
N PRO A 41 21.72 11.85 -4.02
CA PRO A 41 22.82 10.94 -3.81
C PRO A 41 22.85 9.84 -4.88
N LYS A 42 23.99 9.73 -5.60
CA LYS A 42 24.19 8.73 -6.65
C LYS A 42 23.94 7.31 -6.17
N GLU A 43 24.44 6.96 -5.00
CA GLU A 43 24.31 5.59 -4.46
C GLU A 43 22.85 5.24 -4.17
N SER A 44 22.03 6.19 -3.72
CA SER A 44 20.60 5.95 -3.50
C SER A 44 19.87 5.62 -4.81
N LEU A 45 20.18 6.34 -5.89
CA LEU A 45 19.64 6.03 -7.22
C LEU A 45 20.14 4.69 -7.75
N ARG A 46 21.44 4.39 -7.56
CA ARG A 46 22.04 3.12 -7.97
C ARG A 46 21.41 1.92 -7.24
N CYS A 47 21.25 2.01 -5.93
CA CYS A 47 20.56 0.99 -5.14
C CYS A 47 19.12 0.77 -5.66
N ARG A 48 18.38 1.85 -5.93
CA ARG A 48 17.00 1.73 -6.44
C ARG A 48 16.94 1.13 -7.84
N MET A 49 17.88 1.48 -8.72
CA MET A 49 18.03 0.88 -10.05
C MET A 49 18.36 -0.61 -9.98
N ASN A 50 19.15 -1.02 -8.99
CA ASN A 50 19.48 -2.43 -8.73
C ASN A 50 18.33 -3.21 -8.06
N GLY A 51 17.16 -2.59 -7.86
CA GLY A 51 15.99 -3.25 -7.27
C GLY A 51 16.03 -3.36 -5.75
N VAL A 52 16.89 -2.61 -5.06
CA VAL A 52 16.90 -2.58 -3.59
C VAL A 52 15.61 -1.92 -3.10
N TYR A 53 14.82 -2.69 -2.37
CA TYR A 53 13.57 -2.24 -1.76
C TYR A 53 13.81 -1.24 -0.64
N THR A 54 12.83 -0.36 -0.43
CA THR A 54 12.79 0.45 0.77
C THR A 54 12.56 -0.42 2.01
N ARG A 55 12.95 0.08 3.18
CA ARG A 55 12.64 -0.58 4.46
C ARG A 55 11.15 -0.90 4.63
N LYS A 56 10.25 -0.07 4.07
CA LYS A 56 8.79 -0.27 4.17
C LYS A 56 8.35 -1.45 3.30
N GLU A 57 8.76 -1.46 2.04
CA GLU A 57 8.45 -2.54 1.08
C GLU A 57 9.08 -3.86 1.50
N ALA A 58 10.31 -3.84 2.02
CA ALA A 58 10.96 -5.04 2.54
C ALA A 58 10.19 -5.64 3.73
N ARG A 59 9.63 -4.80 4.61
CA ARG A 59 8.83 -5.25 5.76
C ARG A 59 7.43 -5.68 5.39
N GLU A 60 6.86 -5.17 4.30
CA GLU A 60 5.54 -5.56 3.82
C GLU A 60 5.41 -7.08 3.64
N LYS A 61 6.45 -7.71 3.10
CA LYS A 61 6.49 -9.18 2.93
C LYS A 61 6.49 -9.96 4.26
N GLN A 62 6.81 -9.29 5.37
CA GLN A 62 6.83 -9.88 6.71
C GLN A 62 5.53 -9.60 7.49
N GLN A 63 4.61 -8.80 6.95
CA GLN A 63 3.34 -8.48 7.62
C GLN A 63 2.34 -9.64 7.46
N LEU A 64 1.49 -9.82 8.48
CA LEU A 64 0.44 -10.84 8.48
C LEU A 64 -0.76 -10.49 7.59
N LEU A 65 -1.01 -9.19 7.41
CA LEU A 65 -2.04 -8.68 6.51
C LEU A 65 -1.37 -8.09 5.28
N SER A 66 -1.97 -8.34 4.12
CA SER A 66 -1.60 -7.65 2.88
C SER A 66 -2.06 -6.19 2.89
N LYS A 67 -1.45 -5.33 2.06
CA LYS A 67 -1.88 -3.93 1.90
C LYS A 67 -3.39 -3.79 1.62
N ASN A 68 -3.94 -4.66 0.77
CA ASN A 68 -5.35 -4.63 0.41
C ASN A 68 -6.23 -4.93 1.63
N GLN A 69 -5.84 -5.92 2.44
CA GLN A 69 -6.51 -6.27 3.68
C GLN A 69 -6.44 -5.14 4.72
N GLU A 70 -5.26 -4.53 4.90
CA GLU A 70 -5.10 -3.36 5.76
C GLU A 70 -5.98 -2.18 5.31
N GLN A 71 -6.11 -1.96 3.99
CA GLN A 71 -6.93 -0.89 3.43
C GLN A 71 -8.43 -1.12 3.64
N THR A 72 -8.90 -2.36 3.51
CA THR A 72 -10.27 -2.75 3.84
C THR A 72 -10.59 -2.50 5.31
N LEU A 73 -9.68 -2.92 6.21
CA LEU A 73 -9.81 -2.68 7.64
C LEU A 73 -9.82 -1.18 7.96
N LEU A 74 -8.94 -0.39 7.34
CA LEU A 74 -8.89 1.07 7.50
C LEU A 74 -10.22 1.72 7.08
N LYS A 75 -10.81 1.29 5.96
CA LYS A 75 -12.08 1.83 5.46
C LYS A 75 -13.21 1.58 6.47
N TRP A 76 -13.26 0.38 7.06
CA TRP A 76 -14.22 0.04 8.09
C TRP A 76 -14.06 0.87 9.35
N ILE A 77 -12.82 1.01 9.86
CA ILE A 77 -12.52 1.85 11.03
C ILE A 77 -12.97 3.30 10.80
N LYS A 78 -12.66 3.84 9.62
CA LYS A 78 -13.09 5.20 9.25
C LYS A 78 -14.62 5.31 9.23
N GLY A 79 -15.31 4.32 8.65
CA GLY A 79 -16.78 4.27 8.65
C GLY A 79 -17.37 4.26 10.06
N LEU A 80 -16.83 3.44 10.96
CA LEU A 80 -17.25 3.42 12.37
C LEU A 80 -16.97 4.73 13.10
N THR A 81 -15.80 5.31 12.87
CA THR A 81 -15.41 6.57 13.51
C THR A 81 -16.33 7.71 13.05
N LEU A 82 -16.72 7.72 11.77
CA LEU A 82 -17.66 8.69 11.22
C LEU A 82 -19.08 8.52 11.78
N SER A 83 -19.51 7.30 12.10
CA SER A 83 -20.81 7.06 12.76
C SER A 83 -20.78 7.33 14.28
N GLY A 84 -19.66 7.80 14.81
CA GLY A 84 -19.50 8.15 16.23
C GLY A 84 -19.09 6.98 17.12
N TYR A 85 -18.79 5.81 16.55
CA TYR A 85 -18.35 4.64 17.31
C TYR A 85 -16.84 4.48 17.27
N ALA A 86 -16.22 4.38 18.45
CA ALA A 86 -14.82 4.02 18.58
C ALA A 86 -14.68 2.49 18.74
N PRO A 87 -14.14 1.76 17.75
CA PRO A 87 -14.00 0.31 17.87
C PRO A 87 -12.95 -0.04 18.93
N SER A 88 -13.31 -0.97 19.83
CA SER A 88 -12.39 -1.52 20.82
C SER A 88 -11.29 -2.36 20.14
N HIS A 89 -10.10 -2.38 20.73
CA HIS A 89 -8.96 -3.17 20.25
C HIS A 89 -9.30 -4.68 20.11
N ARG A 90 -10.17 -5.22 20.98
CA ARG A 90 -10.63 -6.61 20.86
C ARG A 90 -11.37 -6.86 19.55
N ILE A 91 -12.36 -6.01 19.25
CA ILE A 91 -13.16 -6.10 18.03
C ILE A 91 -12.28 -5.90 16.79
N LEU A 92 -11.34 -4.94 16.85
CA LEU A 92 -10.37 -4.72 15.78
C LEU A 92 -9.53 -5.95 15.46
N ARG A 93 -9.10 -6.70 16.49
CA ARG A 93 -8.35 -7.95 16.31
C ARG A 93 -9.20 -9.04 15.66
N GLU A 94 -10.42 -9.24 16.16
CA GLU A 94 -11.35 -10.24 15.61
C GLU A 94 -11.62 -9.97 14.12
N VAL A 95 -11.95 -8.72 13.76
CA VAL A 95 -12.18 -8.32 12.37
C VAL A 95 -10.91 -8.46 11.53
N ALA A 96 -9.73 -8.09 12.05
CA ALA A 96 -8.47 -8.26 11.33
C ALA A 96 -8.14 -9.74 11.05
N GLU A 97 -8.46 -10.64 11.97
CA GLU A 97 -8.32 -12.09 11.78
C GLU A 97 -9.29 -12.62 10.72
N GLU A 98 -10.54 -12.16 10.72
CA GLU A 98 -11.50 -12.50 9.66
C GLU A 98 -11.03 -12.04 8.27
N VAL A 99 -10.51 -10.81 8.19
CA VAL A 99 -9.95 -10.23 6.95
C VAL A 99 -8.76 -11.06 6.48
N ARG A 100 -7.87 -11.45 7.39
CA ARG A 100 -6.71 -12.29 7.09
C ARG A 100 -7.13 -13.67 6.56
N SER A 101 -8.14 -14.28 7.18
CA SER A 101 -8.65 -15.60 6.78
C SER A 101 -9.56 -15.57 5.55
N ASN A 102 -9.80 -14.40 4.94
CA ASN A 102 -10.76 -14.20 3.85
C ASN A 102 -12.19 -14.69 4.17
N LYS A 103 -12.52 -14.80 5.47
CA LYS A 103 -13.83 -15.25 5.96
C LYS A 103 -14.76 -14.07 6.27
N CYS A 104 -14.40 -12.87 5.83
CA CYS A 104 -15.07 -11.63 6.21
C CYS A 104 -16.55 -11.63 5.87
N ARG A 105 -17.38 -11.87 6.88
CA ARG A 105 -18.83 -11.66 6.81
C ARG A 105 -19.18 -10.17 6.78
N VAL A 106 -18.39 -9.34 7.47
CA VAL A 106 -18.59 -7.89 7.63
C VAL A 106 -18.47 -7.12 6.31
N PHE A 107 -17.72 -7.63 5.33
CA PHE A 107 -17.43 -6.96 4.06
C PHE A 107 -18.07 -7.63 2.84
N GLN A 108 -18.82 -8.71 3.02
CA GLN A 108 -19.61 -9.32 1.95
C GLN A 108 -20.76 -8.37 1.63
N THR A 109 -20.54 -7.45 0.69
CA THR A 109 -21.65 -6.87 -0.07
C THR A 109 -22.34 -8.03 -0.75
N GLN A 110 -23.62 -8.20 -0.49
CA GLN A 110 -24.48 -9.14 -1.20
C GLN A 110 -24.24 -8.92 -2.70
N THR A 111 -23.49 -9.81 -3.35
CA THR A 111 -23.58 -9.94 -4.80
C THR A 111 -25.01 -10.44 -5.00
N PRO A 112 -25.93 -9.66 -5.62
CA PRO A 112 -27.20 -10.24 -5.99
C PRO A 112 -26.87 -11.38 -6.96
N SER A 113 -27.02 -12.60 -6.48
CA SER A 113 -27.09 -13.80 -7.28
C SER A 113 -28.28 -13.61 -8.22
N ASN A 114 -28.04 -13.02 -9.39
CA ASN A 114 -29.02 -13.00 -10.46
C ASN A 114 -29.05 -14.42 -11.04
N GLN A 115 -29.76 -15.30 -10.33
CA GLN A 115 -30.02 -16.66 -10.74
C GLN A 115 -30.96 -16.63 -11.95
N LEU A 116 -30.41 -17.04 -13.09
CA LEU A 116 -31.05 -17.80 -14.18
C LEU A 116 -32.59 -17.82 -14.13
N ALA A 117 -33.23 -16.86 -14.80
CA ALA A 117 -34.59 -17.04 -15.30
C ALA A 117 -34.52 -17.87 -16.59
N GLN A 118 -34.18 -19.15 -16.45
CA GLN A 118 -34.70 -20.17 -17.34
C GLN A 118 -35.93 -20.73 -16.65
N GLN A 119 -37.12 -20.49 -17.20
CA GLN A 119 -38.19 -21.48 -17.33
C GLN A 119 -39.46 -20.90 -17.96
N GLN A 120 -39.91 -21.62 -19.01
CA GLN A 120 -41.29 -21.83 -19.47
C GLN A 120 -41.91 -20.63 -20.21
N THR A 121 -42.42 -20.76 -21.43
CA THR A 121 -43.03 -21.87 -22.18
C THR A 121 -42.75 -21.76 -23.67
#